data_AF-A0A7V6XMI9-F1
#
_entry.id   AF-A0A7V6XMI9-F1
#
_cell.length_a   1.000
_cell.length_b   1.000
_cell.length_c   1.000
_cell.angle_alpha   90.00
_cell.angle_beta   90.00
_cell.angle_gamma   90.00
#
_symmetry.space_group_name_H-M   'P 1'
#
loop_
_entity.id
_entity.type
_entity.pdbx_description
1 polymer ?
#
loop_
_entity_poly.entity_id
_entity_poly.type
_entity_poly.pdbx_seq_one_letter_code
_entity_poly.pdbx_strand_id
1 'polypeptide(L)'
;MVNIQLILYKNTYKQKRQNKEEMNMKEVVTNMAGNLWKLLVKVGDTVEEGQDVAILESMKMEIPVAAEMSGTVVEVKKNEGDFVDEGEVLVVLE
;
A
#
# COMPACT_ATOMS: atom_id res chain seq x y z
N MET A 1 7.05 -19.17 -39.35
CA MET A 1 8.25 -18.61 -38.68
C MET A 1 7.79 -17.54 -37.70
N VAL A 2 8.12 -17.68 -36.41
CA VAL A 2 7.78 -16.67 -35.39
C VAL A 2 8.94 -15.68 -35.28
N ASN A 3 8.65 -14.38 -35.27
CA ASN A 3 9.67 -13.32 -35.25
C ASN A 3 10.21 -13.10 -33.82
N ILE A 4 11.27 -13.83 -33.48
CA ILE A 4 11.87 -13.90 -32.13
C ILE A 4 12.31 -12.51 -31.63
N GLN A 5 12.87 -11.66 -32.50
CA GLN A 5 13.34 -10.32 -32.12
C GLN A 5 12.22 -9.41 -31.60
N LEU A 6 11.04 -9.47 -32.23
CA LEU A 6 9.88 -8.67 -31.83
C LEU A 6 9.30 -9.15 -30.49
N ILE A 7 9.36 -10.46 -30.22
CA ILE A 7 8.90 -11.05 -28.95
C ILE A 7 9.82 -10.64 -27.80
N LEU A 8 11.13 -10.76 -27.99
CA LEU A 8 12.11 -10.34 -26.98
C LEU A 8 11.95 -8.85 -26.65
N TYR A 9 11.84 -8.00 -27.67
CA TYR A 9 11.57 -6.57 -27.48
C TYR A 9 10.29 -6.32 -26.67
N LYS A 10 9.15 -6.88 -27.07
CA LYS A 10 7.88 -6.68 -26.34
C LYS A 10 7.96 -7.15 -24.87
N ASN A 11 8.67 -8.25 -24.60
CA ASN A 11 8.87 -8.75 -23.23
C ASN A 11 9.73 -7.83 -22.37
N THR A 12 10.83 -7.28 -22.91
CA THR A 12 11.70 -6.35 -22.17
C THR A 12 10.99 -5.04 -21.84
N TYR A 13 10.15 -4.54 -22.76
CA TYR A 13 9.37 -3.32 -22.53
C TYR A 13 8.28 -3.53 -21.48
N LYS A 14 7.60 -4.69 -21.50
CA LYS A 14 6.61 -5.04 -20.49
C LYS A 14 7.25 -5.16 -19.10
N GLN A 15 8.39 -5.84 -19.00
CA GLN A 15 9.14 -5.97 -17.75
C GLN A 15 9.63 -4.62 -17.20
N LYS A 16 10.18 -3.74 -18.05
CA LYS A 16 10.60 -2.40 -17.63
C LYS A 16 9.44 -1.54 -17.11
N ARG A 17 8.24 -1.68 -17.69
CA ARG A 17 7.05 -0.98 -17.21
C ARG A 17 6.59 -1.52 -15.86
N GLN A 18 6.46 -2.84 -15.73
CA GLN A 18 6.05 -3.47 -14.47
C GLN A 18 7.03 -3.14 -13.33
N ASN A 19 8.34 -3.20 -13.57
CA ASN A 19 9.34 -2.87 -12.57
C ASN A 19 9.32 -1.38 -12.18
N LYS A 20 8.95 -0.49 -13.11
CA LYS A 20 8.79 0.94 -12.83
C LYS A 20 7.50 1.23 -12.05
N GLU A 21 6.42 0.52 -12.34
CA GLU A 21 5.17 0.58 -11.60
C GLU A 21 5.38 0.09 -10.16
N GLU A 22 6.08 -1.03 -9.97
CA GLU A 22 6.45 -1.57 -8.65
C GLU A 22 7.37 -0.62 -7.85
N MET A 23 8.31 0.08 -8.52
CA MET A 23 9.17 1.10 -7.89
C MET A 23 8.43 2.36 -7.43
N ASN A 24 7.21 2.61 -7.91
CA ASN A 24 6.42 3.76 -7.52
C ASN A 24 5.41 3.45 -6.41
N MET A 25 5.21 2.18 -6.08
CA MET A 25 4.33 1.77 -5.00
C MET A 25 4.96 2.12 -3.66
N LYS A 26 4.17 2.73 -2.78
CA LYS A 26 4.57 3.11 -1.42
C LYS A 26 3.68 2.41 -0.42
N GLU A 27 4.29 1.83 0.59
CA GLU A 27 3.57 1.09 1.61
C GLU A 27 3.34 2.00 2.83
N VAL A 28 2.11 2.01 3.35
CA VAL A 28 1.82 2.56 4.67
C VAL A 28 1.81 1.40 5.66
N VAL A 29 2.75 1.43 6.59
CA VAL A 29 3.00 0.36 7.57
C VAL A 29 2.57 0.76 8.97
N THR A 30 2.27 -0.23 9.80
CA THR A 30 2.01 -0.03 11.23
C THR A 30 3.28 0.38 11.97
N ASN A 31 3.14 1.30 12.93
CA ASN A 31 4.24 1.74 13.80
C ASN A 31 4.31 0.97 15.12
N MET A 32 3.34 0.08 15.39
CA MET A 32 3.29 -0.79 16.56
C MET A 32 2.27 -1.91 16.34
N ALA A 33 2.29 -2.92 17.22
CA ALA A 33 1.29 -3.97 17.22
C ALA A 33 -0.05 -3.52 17.85
N GLY A 34 -1.17 -3.99 17.31
CA GLY A 34 -2.51 -3.66 17.80
C GLY A 34 -3.63 -4.26 16.95
N ASN A 35 -4.88 -3.97 17.32
CA ASN A 35 -6.05 -4.29 16.50
C ASN A 35 -6.31 -3.15 15.51
N LEU A 36 -6.52 -3.45 14.23
CA LEU A 36 -6.98 -2.47 13.26
C LEU A 36 -8.43 -2.09 13.58
N TRP A 37 -8.63 -0.95 14.25
CA TRP A 37 -9.95 -0.57 14.74
C TRP A 37 -10.80 0.10 13.67
N LYS A 38 -10.20 0.97 12.85
CA LYS A 38 -10.88 1.64 11.73
C LYS A 38 -9.96 1.76 10.53
N LEU A 39 -10.52 1.55 9.36
CA LEU A 39 -9.90 1.92 8.09
C LEU A 39 -10.54 3.23 7.61
N LEU A 40 -9.73 4.25 7.39
CA LEU A 40 -10.20 5.60 7.07
C LEU A 40 -10.22 5.89 5.56
N VAL A 41 -9.67 4.97 4.76
CA VAL A 41 -9.53 5.09 3.31
C VAL A 41 -9.98 3.80 2.63
N LYS A 42 -10.27 3.88 1.34
CA LYS A 42 -10.54 2.73 0.46
C LYS A 42 -9.78 2.87 -0.85
N VAL A 43 -9.70 1.77 -1.60
CA VAL A 43 -9.11 1.77 -2.94
C VAL A 43 -9.76 2.84 -3.83
N GLY A 44 -8.92 3.63 -4.48
CA GLY A 44 -9.29 4.77 -5.32
C GLY A 44 -9.30 6.13 -4.60
N ASP A 45 -9.18 6.17 -3.28
CA ASP A 45 -9.09 7.44 -2.55
C ASP A 45 -7.71 8.08 -2.72
N THR A 46 -7.67 9.41 -2.74
CA THR A 46 -6.43 10.19 -2.68
C THR A 46 -6.08 10.48 -1.22
N VAL A 47 -4.80 10.33 -0.88
CA VAL A 47 -4.24 10.54 0.46
C VAL A 47 -3.13 11.58 0.38
N GLU A 48 -3.10 12.50 1.34
CA GLU A 48 -2.01 13.47 1.51
C GLU A 48 -0.95 12.97 2.51
N GLU A 49 0.29 13.42 2.37
CA GLU A 49 1.33 13.21 3.39
C GLU A 49 0.83 13.69 4.77
N GLY A 50 0.97 12.84 5.78
CA GLY A 50 0.49 13.08 7.14
C GLY A 50 -1.00 12.82 7.36
N GLN A 51 -1.77 12.46 6.33
CA GLN A 51 -3.16 12.06 6.48
C GLN A 51 -3.27 10.67 7.11
N ASP A 52 -4.10 10.54 8.14
CA ASP A 52 -4.41 9.25 8.77
C ASP A 52 -5.17 8.34 7.80
N VAL A 53 -4.69 7.10 7.63
CA VAL A 53 -5.30 6.08 6.77
C VAL A 53 -6.01 4.98 7.57
N ALA A 54 -5.62 4.81 8.83
CA ALA A 54 -6.16 3.82 9.73
C ALA A 54 -6.02 4.27 11.19
N ILE A 55 -6.78 3.63 12.08
CA ILE A 55 -6.63 3.76 13.53
C ILE A 55 -6.44 2.37 14.11
N LEU A 56 -5.35 2.18 14.84
CA LEU A 56 -5.12 0.99 15.66
C LEU A 56 -5.69 1.20 17.06
N GLU A 57 -6.13 0.12 17.69
CA GLU A 57 -6.40 0.05 19.13
C GLU A 57 -5.36 -0.84 19.80
N SER A 58 -4.70 -0.30 20.83
CA SER A 58 -3.79 -1.07 21.67
C SER A 58 -3.86 -0.54 23.09
N MET A 59 -4.03 -1.42 24.07
CA MET A 59 -4.12 -1.06 25.49
C MET A 59 -5.18 0.02 25.79
N LYS A 60 -6.34 -0.02 25.12
CA LYS A 60 -7.43 0.98 25.22
C LYS A 60 -7.07 2.38 24.71
N MET A 61 -5.98 2.50 23.96
CA MET A 61 -5.56 3.73 23.31
C MET A 61 -5.80 3.64 21.81
N GLU A 62 -6.23 4.74 21.22
CA GLU A 62 -6.33 4.91 19.77
C GLU A 62 -5.01 5.45 19.23
N ILE A 63 -4.43 4.75 18.24
CA ILE A 63 -3.16 5.12 17.62
C ILE A 63 -3.41 5.33 16.12
N PRO A 64 -3.40 6.58 15.64
CA PRO A 64 -3.48 6.87 14.21
C PRO A 64 -2.27 6.36 13.46
N VAL A 65 -2.50 5.85 12.25
CA VAL A 65 -1.46 5.49 11.29
C VAL A 65 -1.56 6.45 10.11
N ALA A 66 -0.56 7.31 9.96
CA ALA A 66 -0.50 8.33 8.92
C ALA A 66 0.30 7.87 7.71
N ALA A 67 -0.09 8.31 6.51
CA ALA A 67 0.69 8.11 5.31
C ALA A 67 1.95 8.99 5.31
N GLU A 68 3.12 8.41 5.01
CA GLU A 68 4.38 9.16 4.94
C GLU A 68 4.54 9.96 3.63
N MET A 69 3.68 9.73 2.65
CA MET A 69 3.71 10.42 1.37
C MET A 69 2.31 10.49 0.76
N SER A 70 2.05 11.52 -0.05
CA SER A 70 0.83 11.59 -0.84
C SER A 70 0.80 10.51 -1.95
N GLY A 71 -0.40 10.07 -2.31
CA GLY A 71 -0.65 9.10 -3.38
C GLY A 71 -2.11 8.70 -3.51
N THR A 72 -2.39 7.74 -4.39
CA THR A 72 -3.72 7.13 -4.53
C THR A 72 -3.72 5.73 -3.95
N VAL A 73 -4.71 5.38 -3.14
CA VAL A 73 -4.84 4.03 -2.58
C VAL A 73 -5.13 3.03 -3.69
N VAL A 74 -4.21 2.09 -3.90
CA VAL A 74 -4.33 1.03 -4.90
C VAL A 74 -4.62 -0.32 -4.28
N GLU A 75 -4.28 -0.52 -3.01
CA GLU A 75 -4.54 -1.75 -2.29
C GLU A 75 -4.74 -1.50 -0.80
N VAL A 76 -5.66 -2.26 -0.21
CA VAL A 76 -5.85 -2.37 1.24
C VAL A 76 -5.57 -3.82 1.61
N LYS A 77 -4.60 -4.04 2.49
CA LYS A 77 -4.06 -5.37 2.85
C LYS A 77 -4.73 -5.99 4.08
N LYS A 78 -5.38 -5.18 4.91
CA LYS A 78 -5.97 -5.58 6.20
C LYS A 78 -7.38 -5.05 6.36
N ASN A 79 -8.18 -5.76 7.13
CA ASN A 79 -9.56 -5.41 7.42
C ASN A 79 -9.72 -4.93 8.86
N GLU A 80 -10.73 -4.10 9.10
CA GLU A 80 -11.13 -3.76 10.46
C GLU A 80 -11.38 -5.03 11.30
N GLY A 81 -10.83 -5.05 12.50
CA GLY A 81 -10.84 -6.18 13.43
C GLY A 81 -9.61 -7.10 13.32
N ASP A 82 -8.79 -6.98 12.28
CA ASP A 82 -7.55 -7.76 12.17
C ASP A 82 -6.52 -7.32 13.22
N PHE A 83 -5.81 -8.28 13.80
CA PHE A 83 -4.58 -7.98 14.55
C PHE A 83 -3.42 -7.78 13.58
N VAL A 84 -2.56 -6.81 13.88
CA VAL A 84 -1.36 -6.48 13.10
C VAL A 84 -0.16 -6.33 14.01
N ASP A 85 1.00 -6.81 13.56
CA ASP A 85 2.29 -6.54 14.20
C ASP A 85 2.88 -5.20 13.73
N GLU A 86 3.97 -4.75 14.36
CA GLU A 86 4.75 -3.61 13.90
C GLU A 86 5.39 -3.87 12.52
N GLY A 87 5.34 -2.88 11.63
CA GLY A 87 5.89 -2.97 10.27
C GLY A 87 5.00 -3.73 9.27
N GLU A 88 3.80 -4.15 9.66
CA GLU A 88 2.85 -4.75 8.72
C GLU A 88 2.24 -3.70 7.79
N VAL A 89 2.13 -4.05 6.50
CA VAL A 89 1.54 -3.18 5.47
C VAL A 89 0.03 -3.15 5.63
N LEU A 90 -0.56 -1.95 5.77
CA LEU A 90 -2.00 -1.75 5.79
C LEU A 90 -2.54 -1.34 4.41
N VAL A 91 -1.85 -0.41 3.76
CA VAL A 91 -2.30 0.27 2.54
C VAL A 91 -1.13 0.43 1.58
N VAL A 92 -1.37 0.28 0.29
CA VAL A 92 -0.40 0.60 -0.76
C VAL A 92 -0.90 1.80 -1.56
N LEU A 93 0.01 2.74 -1.82
CA LEU A 93 -0.22 3.96 -2.58
C LEU A 93 0.59 3.94 -3.88
N GLU A 94 0.07 4.57 -4.95
CA GLU A 94 0.82 4.91 -6.17
C GLU A 94 0.91 6.42 -6.43
#